data_AF-A0AAU2EIF9-F1
#
_entry.id   AF-A0AAU2EIF9-F1
#
_cell.length_a   1.000
_cell.length_b   1.000
_cell.length_c   1.000
_cell.angle_alpha   90.00
_cell.angle_beta   90.00
_cell.angle_gamma   90.00
#
_symmetry.space_group_name_H-M   'P 1'
#
loop_
_entity.id
_entity.type
_entity.pdbx_description
1 polymer ?
#
loop_
_entity_poly.entity_id
_entity_poly.type
_entity_poly.pdbx_seq_one_letter_code
_entity_poly.pdbx_strand_id
1 'polypeptide(L)'
;MRYEDLHHADLKALDAAADSWEQAAKRLRAAVGGFSSGTVKPLSASDWRGDAAVRAFNTLSQAEQELDRAANEAARVQALLADVHAQFTAVQKELRTLAESEAPAVGVRIAENGQVSPRDPLDSTSHERNDPDFRDAQNQQNQAVQQVEQRLAEILGKADRLDAAADQALRQDLNSAADRGFNADSYTKLDQVRNPSEQNYQNAGDFIFDEMKTNIESPDFKSIRDLYNTDDSFIGILTTPTDKLAALAKWALKVGPGQDWDHKPKLQDRLDLKQPDDFYFQVPGTEDKVFYDIYSNIHYGYVGTAAGFGPDTLIKGATVPIPVLVGKSDPGDVLTMQAGIDLWKQYGKDLTKEQLDAKIREVVAEMKAKHLDQVRPA
;
A
#
# COMPACT_ATOMS: atom_id res chain seq x y z
N MET A 1 -1.08 5.15 22.86
CA MET A 1 -0.25 4.43 23.85
C MET A 1 -0.19 5.26 25.12
N ARG A 2 -0.41 4.68 26.31
CA ARG A 2 -0.20 5.40 27.58
C ARG A 2 1.23 5.18 28.08
N TYR A 3 1.71 6.10 28.92
CA TYR A 3 3.05 6.03 29.50
C TYR A 3 3.23 4.75 30.31
N GLU A 4 2.30 4.48 31.23
CA GLU A 4 2.36 3.33 32.14
C GLU A 4 2.36 1.99 31.40
N ASP A 5 1.57 1.89 30.33
CA ASP A 5 1.45 0.68 29.51
C ASP A 5 2.80 0.33 28.89
N LEU A 6 3.45 1.29 28.23
CA LEU A 6 4.74 1.08 27.57
C LEU A 6 5.88 0.91 28.59
N HIS A 7 5.87 1.69 29.67
CA HIS A 7 6.92 1.67 30.69
C HIS A 7 7.01 0.31 31.41
N HIS A 8 5.85 -0.33 31.66
CA HIS A 8 5.72 -1.58 32.40
C HIS A 8 5.45 -2.81 31.53
N ALA A 9 5.32 -2.66 30.21
CA ALA A 9 5.09 -3.78 29.31
C ALA A 9 6.12 -4.92 29.52
N ASP A 10 5.62 -6.13 29.76
CA ASP A 10 6.44 -7.34 29.79
C ASP A 10 6.56 -7.94 28.39
N LEU A 11 7.66 -7.61 27.72
CA LEU A 11 7.91 -8.03 26.35
C LEU A 11 8.45 -9.46 26.23
N LYS A 12 8.70 -10.16 27.35
CA LYS A 12 9.21 -11.54 27.35
C LYS A 12 8.28 -12.54 26.69
N ALA A 13 6.97 -12.30 26.73
CA ALA A 13 6.01 -13.17 26.08
C ALA A 13 6.15 -13.15 24.55
N LEU A 14 6.51 -12.01 23.95
CA LEU A 14 6.78 -11.88 22.52
C LEU A 14 8.07 -12.62 22.13
N ASP A 15 9.11 -12.50 22.94
CA ASP A 15 10.38 -13.23 22.76
C ASP A 15 10.16 -14.75 22.81
N ALA A 16 9.43 -15.24 23.82
CA ALA A 16 9.09 -16.66 23.97
C ALA A 16 8.21 -17.18 22.82
N ALA A 17 7.33 -16.35 22.26
CA ALA A 17 6.54 -16.68 21.09
C ALA A 17 7.43 -16.80 19.83
N ALA A 18 8.36 -15.87 19.63
CA ALA A 18 9.33 -15.94 18.54
C ALA A 18 10.17 -17.24 18.63
N ASP A 19 10.70 -17.56 19.81
CA ASP A 19 11.44 -18.80 20.06
C ASP A 19 10.62 -20.07 19.74
N SER A 20 9.34 -20.06 20.07
CA SER A 20 8.44 -21.18 19.81
C SER A 20 8.24 -21.41 18.30
N TRP A 21 8.08 -20.33 17.53
CA TRP A 21 8.01 -20.39 16.07
C TRP A 21 9.34 -20.77 15.43
N GLU A 22 10.47 -20.35 16.01
CA GLU A 22 11.80 -20.79 15.60
C GLU A 22 11.93 -22.32 15.70
N GLN A 23 11.50 -22.88 16.83
CA GLN A 23 11.51 -24.32 17.06
C GLN A 23 10.57 -25.06 16.11
N ALA A 24 9.39 -24.50 15.82
CA ALA A 24 8.46 -25.06 14.85
C ALA A 24 9.09 -25.13 13.45
N ALA A 25 9.70 -24.05 12.98
CA ALA A 25 10.40 -24.01 11.70
C ALA A 25 11.54 -25.05 11.63
N LYS A 26 12.35 -25.16 12.69
CA LYS A 26 13.44 -26.17 12.79
C LYS A 26 12.89 -27.60 12.70
N ARG A 27 11.79 -27.91 13.41
CA ARG A 27 11.16 -29.24 13.39
C ARG A 27 10.58 -29.57 12.01
N LEU A 28 9.93 -28.62 11.35
CA LEU A 28 9.40 -28.79 10.00
C LEU A 28 10.51 -29.06 8.98
N ARG A 29 11.60 -28.27 9.00
CA ARG A 29 12.76 -28.52 8.13
C ARG A 29 13.40 -29.89 8.39
N ALA A 30 13.51 -30.30 9.65
CA ALA A 30 14.00 -31.64 9.99
C ALA A 30 13.07 -32.74 9.46
N ALA A 31 11.75 -32.55 9.50
CA ALA A 31 10.78 -33.48 8.93
C ALA A 31 10.90 -33.58 7.40
N VAL A 32 11.07 -32.45 6.69
CA VAL A 32 11.35 -32.43 5.24
C VAL A 32 12.61 -33.24 4.92
N GLY A 33 13.71 -32.95 5.64
CA GLY A 33 14.98 -33.66 5.45
C GLY A 33 14.87 -35.16 5.73
N GLY A 34 14.16 -35.55 6.78
CA GLY A 34 13.88 -36.93 7.14
C GLY A 34 13.02 -37.66 6.12
N PHE A 35 11.97 -37.01 5.62
CA PHE A 35 11.10 -37.56 4.57
C PHE A 35 11.85 -37.77 3.25
N SER A 36 12.64 -36.78 2.85
CA SER A 36 13.44 -36.85 1.62
C SER A 36 14.50 -37.96 1.69
N SER A 37 15.24 -38.02 2.81
CA SER A 37 16.31 -39.01 2.99
C SER A 37 15.80 -40.43 3.28
N GLY A 38 14.71 -40.57 4.02
CA GLY A 38 14.17 -41.86 4.46
C GLY A 38 13.19 -42.50 3.47
N THR A 39 12.50 -41.70 2.65
CA THR A 39 11.44 -42.19 1.74
C THR A 39 11.75 -41.88 0.28
N VAL A 40 11.94 -40.60 -0.06
CA VAL A 40 12.02 -40.18 -1.47
C VAL A 40 13.30 -40.68 -2.14
N LYS A 41 14.48 -40.49 -1.52
CA LYS A 41 15.76 -40.95 -2.08
C LYS A 41 15.84 -42.48 -2.24
N PRO A 42 15.49 -43.31 -1.24
CA PRO A 42 15.49 -44.76 -1.41
C PRO A 42 14.53 -45.25 -2.49
N LEU A 43 13.32 -44.70 -2.58
CA LEU A 43 12.37 -45.04 -3.63
C LEU A 43 12.89 -44.63 -5.01
N SER A 44 13.46 -43.43 -5.14
CA SER A 44 14.01 -42.92 -6.40
C SER A 44 15.23 -43.72 -6.88
N ALA A 45 16.00 -44.30 -5.94
CA ALA A 45 17.13 -45.17 -6.24
C ALA A 45 16.72 -46.62 -6.54
N SER A 46 15.44 -46.98 -6.39
CA SER A 46 14.93 -48.31 -6.70
C SER A 46 14.64 -48.48 -8.20
N ASP A 47 14.41 -49.72 -8.62
CA ASP A 47 13.95 -50.03 -9.99
C ASP A 47 12.43 -49.85 -10.18
N TRP A 48 11.74 -49.17 -9.26
CA TRP A 48 10.30 -48.97 -9.35
C TRP A 48 9.94 -47.99 -10.47
N ARG A 49 9.21 -48.48 -11.48
CA ARG A 49 8.85 -47.75 -12.70
C ARG A 49 7.39 -47.99 -13.10
N GLY A 50 6.91 -47.19 -14.04
CA GLY A 50 5.53 -47.23 -14.57
C GLY A 50 4.63 -46.17 -13.96
N ASP A 51 3.39 -46.09 -14.44
CA ASP A 51 2.47 -44.98 -14.14
C ASP A 51 2.18 -44.79 -12.63
N ALA A 52 2.21 -45.88 -11.86
CA ALA A 52 2.05 -45.82 -10.41
C ALA A 52 3.24 -45.12 -9.72
N ALA A 53 4.47 -45.39 -10.17
CA ALA A 53 5.67 -44.75 -9.66
C ALA A 53 5.67 -43.25 -10.01
N VAL A 54 5.30 -42.90 -11.25
CA VAL A 54 5.20 -41.49 -11.69
C VAL A 54 4.22 -40.70 -10.81
N ARG A 55 3.01 -41.23 -10.57
CA ARG A 55 2.02 -40.58 -9.71
C ARG A 55 2.53 -40.45 -8.27
N ALA A 56 3.16 -41.49 -7.73
CA ALA A 56 3.70 -41.46 -6.38
C ALA A 56 4.80 -40.41 -6.22
N PHE A 57 5.78 -40.33 -7.13
CA PHE A 57 6.85 -39.33 -7.05
C PHE A 57 6.32 -37.89 -7.18
N ASN A 58 5.29 -37.66 -8.01
CA ASN A 58 4.64 -36.36 -8.07
C ASN A 58 3.99 -35.98 -6.73
N THR A 59 3.25 -36.90 -6.10
CA THR A 59 2.65 -36.66 -4.78
C THR A 59 3.70 -36.47 -3.69
N LEU A 60 4.77 -37.26 -3.68
CA LEU A 60 5.88 -37.11 -2.73
C LEU A 60 6.57 -35.76 -2.88
N SER A 61 6.81 -35.30 -4.12
CA SER A 61 7.41 -34.00 -4.40
C SER A 61 6.50 -32.84 -3.96
N GLN A 62 5.19 -32.95 -4.18
CA GLN A 62 4.23 -31.95 -3.67
C GLN A 62 4.21 -31.91 -2.14
N ALA A 63 4.26 -33.06 -1.47
CA ALA A 63 4.33 -33.13 -0.02
C ALA A 63 5.64 -32.53 0.54
N GLU A 64 6.78 -32.76 -0.12
CA GLU A 64 8.05 -32.10 0.22
C GLU A 64 7.95 -30.57 0.09
N GLN A 65 7.35 -30.08 -1.02
CA GLN A 65 7.16 -28.65 -1.25
C GLN A 65 6.24 -28.01 -0.21
N GLU A 66 5.12 -28.65 0.15
CA GLU A 66 4.20 -28.13 1.17
C GLU A 66 4.84 -28.05 2.56
N LEU A 67 5.62 -29.06 2.94
CA LEU A 67 6.33 -29.05 4.22
C LEU A 67 7.47 -28.01 4.24
N ASP A 68 8.14 -27.77 3.11
CA ASP A 68 9.14 -26.70 2.99
C ASP A 68 8.50 -25.31 3.06
N ARG A 69 7.35 -25.11 2.39
CA ARG A 69 6.55 -23.88 2.54
C ARG A 69 6.11 -23.65 3.98
N ALA A 70 5.64 -24.69 4.67
CA ALA A 70 5.29 -24.61 6.09
C ALA A 70 6.47 -24.20 6.97
N ALA A 71 7.64 -24.79 6.73
CA ALA A 71 8.86 -24.44 7.44
C ALA A 71 9.28 -22.98 7.20
N ASN A 72 9.12 -22.49 5.98
CA ASN A 72 9.42 -21.11 5.62
C ASN A 72 8.41 -20.14 6.24
N GLU A 73 7.12 -20.47 6.27
CA GLU A 73 6.10 -19.67 6.95
C GLU A 73 6.37 -19.53 8.44
N ALA A 74 6.63 -20.65 9.12
CA ALA A 74 6.98 -20.64 10.53
C ALA A 74 8.24 -19.79 10.81
N ALA A 75 9.21 -19.78 9.90
CA ALA A 75 10.40 -18.95 10.02
C ALA A 75 10.10 -17.45 9.82
N ARG A 76 9.16 -17.10 8.94
CA ARG A 76 8.75 -15.70 8.73
C ARG A 76 7.96 -15.16 9.92
N VAL A 77 7.03 -15.93 10.46
CA VAL A 77 6.32 -15.56 11.70
C VAL A 77 7.29 -15.36 12.86
N GLN A 78 8.29 -16.24 13.00
CA GLN A 78 9.37 -16.06 13.98
C GLN A 78 10.13 -14.74 13.77
N ALA A 79 10.54 -14.44 12.54
CA ALA A 79 11.28 -13.23 12.22
C ALA A 79 10.46 -11.97 12.54
N LEU A 80 9.17 -11.96 12.19
CA LEU A 80 8.25 -10.87 12.50
C LEU A 80 8.13 -10.64 14.01
N LEU A 81 7.88 -11.70 14.79
CA LEU A 81 7.75 -11.59 16.25
C LEU A 81 9.05 -11.14 16.91
N ALA A 82 10.20 -11.60 16.42
CA ALA A 82 11.51 -11.16 16.90
C ALA A 82 11.78 -9.69 16.60
N ASP A 83 11.39 -9.20 15.42
CA ASP A 83 11.51 -7.79 15.04
C ASP A 83 10.57 -6.90 15.87
N VAL A 84 9.32 -7.31 16.05
CA VAL A 84 8.35 -6.64 16.95
C VAL A 84 8.93 -6.54 18.36
N HIS A 85 9.45 -7.64 18.91
CA HIS A 85 10.09 -7.67 20.22
C HIS A 85 11.27 -6.69 20.31
N ALA A 86 12.17 -6.69 19.32
CA ALA A 86 13.34 -5.81 19.29
C ALA A 86 12.94 -4.33 19.24
N GLN A 87 11.96 -3.95 18.41
CA GLN A 87 11.54 -2.57 18.26
C GLN A 87 10.81 -2.04 19.49
N PHE A 88 9.90 -2.81 20.08
CA PHE A 88 9.27 -2.43 21.34
C PHE A 88 10.27 -2.34 22.49
N THR A 89 11.27 -3.23 22.53
CA THR A 89 12.36 -3.16 23.53
C THR A 89 13.17 -1.87 23.38
N ALA A 90 13.49 -1.48 22.14
CA ALA A 90 14.20 -0.24 21.86
C ALA A 90 13.40 1.00 22.31
N VAL A 91 12.11 1.07 21.97
CA VAL A 91 11.25 2.21 22.33
C VAL A 91 10.98 2.26 23.83
N GLN A 92 10.77 1.12 24.50
CA GLN A 92 10.68 1.07 25.97
C GLN A 92 11.97 1.56 26.64
N LYS A 93 13.13 1.22 26.08
CA LYS A 93 14.43 1.72 26.58
C LYS A 93 14.58 3.23 26.38
N GLU A 94 14.16 3.77 25.23
CA GLU A 94 14.10 5.22 25.01
C GLU A 94 13.22 5.90 26.08
N LEU A 95 12.04 5.35 26.35
CA LEU A 95 11.13 5.89 27.36
C LEU A 95 11.75 5.90 28.76
N ARG A 96 12.36 4.79 29.19
CA ARG A 96 13.02 4.70 30.51
C ARG A 96 14.21 5.66 30.60
N THR A 97 14.99 5.79 29.53
CA THR A 97 16.12 6.74 29.49
C THR A 97 15.63 8.18 29.66
N LEU A 98 14.54 8.55 29.00
CA LEU A 98 13.91 9.87 29.17
C LEU A 98 13.46 10.09 30.62
N ALA A 99 12.75 9.13 31.21
CA ALA A 99 12.18 9.25 32.55
C ALA A 99 13.23 9.22 33.68
N GLU A 100 14.23 8.36 33.57
CA GLU A 100 15.20 8.06 34.64
C GLU A 100 16.47 8.92 34.57
N SER A 101 16.80 9.48 33.39
CA SER A 101 18.06 10.20 33.17
C SER A 101 17.86 11.58 32.54
N GLU A 102 17.23 11.67 31.37
CA GLU A 102 17.21 12.92 30.59
C GLU A 102 16.33 14.00 31.22
N ALA A 103 15.08 13.70 31.58
CA ALA A 103 14.19 14.65 32.26
C ALA A 103 14.74 15.10 33.63
N PRO A 104 15.26 14.18 34.48
CA PRO A 104 15.97 14.53 35.70
C PRO A 104 17.13 15.52 35.53
N ALA A 105 17.93 15.37 34.47
CA ALA A 105 19.10 16.19 34.21
C ALA A 105 18.76 17.65 33.90
N VAL A 106 17.53 17.92 33.43
CA VAL A 106 17.02 19.27 33.13
C VAL A 106 16.04 19.79 34.19
N GLY A 107 15.99 19.16 35.37
CA GLY A 107 15.14 19.58 36.48
C GLY A 107 13.65 19.26 36.30
N VAL A 108 13.33 18.29 35.44
CA VAL A 108 11.96 17.85 35.15
C VAL A 108 11.74 16.43 35.69
N ARG A 109 10.50 16.09 36.02
CA ARG A 109 10.08 14.73 36.40
C ARG A 109 8.87 14.31 35.57
N ILE A 110 8.81 13.03 35.28
CA ILE A 110 7.65 12.37 34.68
C ILE A 110 7.02 11.53 35.79
N ALA A 111 5.75 11.79 36.11
CA ALA A 111 5.01 11.00 37.09
C ALA A 111 4.61 9.64 36.51
N GLU A 112 4.19 8.69 37.37
CA GLU A 112 3.81 7.33 36.93
C GLU A 112 2.66 7.31 35.90
N ASN A 113 1.81 8.33 35.89
CA ASN A 113 0.72 8.51 34.93
C ASN A 113 1.15 9.26 33.65
N GLY A 114 2.46 9.48 33.47
CA GLY A 114 3.01 10.23 32.33
C GLY A 114 2.94 11.76 32.45
N GLN A 115 2.46 12.32 33.57
CA GLN A 115 2.41 13.77 33.73
C GLN A 115 3.82 14.36 33.89
N VAL A 116 4.19 15.28 33.00
CA VAL A 116 5.47 16.00 33.06
C VAL A 116 5.30 17.24 33.94
N SER A 117 6.23 17.42 34.88
CA SER A 117 6.23 18.61 35.77
C SER A 117 7.64 18.95 36.20
N PRO A 118 7.90 20.20 36.63
CA PRO A 118 9.18 20.51 37.24
C PRO A 118 9.42 19.70 38.52
N ARG A 119 10.68 19.37 38.81
CA ARG A 119 11.09 18.74 40.06
C ARG A 119 10.96 19.69 41.24
N ASP A 120 11.45 20.91 41.06
CA ASP A 120 11.42 21.99 42.05
C ASP A 120 10.67 23.19 41.44
N PRO A 121 9.33 23.22 41.51
CA PRO A 121 8.54 24.32 40.96
C PRO A 121 8.89 25.63 41.66
N LEU A 122 9.11 26.69 40.87
CA LEU A 122 9.29 28.02 41.42
C LEU A 122 8.01 28.46 42.15
N ASP A 123 8.13 28.85 43.43
CA ASP A 123 6.97 29.28 44.22
C ASP A 123 6.42 30.59 43.66
N SER A 124 5.16 30.52 43.23
CA SER A 124 4.47 31.65 42.64
C SER A 124 3.92 32.62 43.70
N THR A 125 4.03 32.34 44.99
CA THR A 125 3.50 33.22 46.06
C THR A 125 4.50 34.27 46.55
N SER A 126 5.74 34.22 46.06
CA SER A 126 6.84 35.12 46.41
C SER A 126 6.66 36.53 45.83
N HIS A 127 7.15 37.55 46.55
CA HIS A 127 7.13 38.96 46.11
C HIS A 127 8.05 39.24 44.90
N GLU A 128 8.69 38.20 44.35
CA GLU A 128 9.73 38.21 43.32
C GLU A 128 9.18 38.10 41.89
N ARG A 129 7.86 37.98 41.69
CA ARG A 129 7.22 37.86 40.34
C ARG A 129 7.53 38.99 39.35
N ASN A 130 7.91 40.16 39.84
CA ASN A 130 8.24 41.32 39.02
C ASN A 130 9.74 41.48 38.79
N ASP A 131 10.56 40.60 39.36
CA ASP A 131 11.98 40.54 39.08
C ASP A 131 12.21 39.88 37.69
N PRO A 132 12.99 40.51 36.79
CA PRO A 132 13.38 39.91 35.51
C PRO A 132 14.02 38.52 35.66
N ASP A 133 14.84 38.30 36.69
CA ASP A 133 15.57 37.04 36.87
C ASP A 133 14.60 35.89 37.22
N PHE A 134 13.53 36.16 37.98
CA PHE A 134 12.48 35.18 38.27
C PHE A 134 11.71 34.78 37.00
N ARG A 135 11.42 35.76 36.12
CA ARG A 135 10.71 35.50 34.85
C ARG A 135 11.56 34.67 33.91
N ASP A 136 12.86 34.95 33.82
CA ASP A 136 13.78 34.19 32.98
C ASP A 136 13.94 32.75 33.49
N ALA A 137 14.07 32.56 34.81
CA ALA A 137 14.10 31.22 35.42
C ALA A 137 12.80 30.44 35.19
N GLN A 138 11.63 31.10 35.32
CA GLN A 138 10.33 30.49 35.03
C GLN A 138 10.18 30.13 33.55
N ASN A 139 10.63 30.99 32.64
CA ASN A 139 10.64 30.69 31.21
C ASN A 139 11.53 29.48 30.89
N GLN A 140 12.71 29.40 31.50
CA GLN A 140 13.63 28.27 31.31
C GLN A 140 13.04 26.95 31.85
N GLN A 141 12.40 26.98 33.02
CA GLN A 141 11.70 25.81 33.58
C GLN A 141 10.54 25.36 32.69
N ASN A 142 9.73 26.30 32.19
CA ASN A 142 8.63 26.00 31.27
C ASN A 142 9.13 25.40 29.95
N GLN A 143 10.24 25.93 29.40
CA GLN A 143 10.87 25.38 28.19
C GLN A 143 11.39 23.96 28.41
N ALA A 144 12.03 23.67 29.55
CA ALA A 144 12.50 22.33 29.87
C ALA A 144 11.35 21.33 29.96
N VAL A 145 10.23 21.71 30.61
CA VAL A 145 9.01 20.88 30.65
C VAL A 145 8.48 20.62 29.25
N GLN A 146 8.33 21.65 28.43
CA GLN A 146 7.84 21.52 27.05
C GLN A 146 8.71 20.60 26.19
N GLN A 147 10.04 20.67 26.33
CA GLN A 147 10.96 19.80 25.60
C GLN A 147 10.78 18.33 26.00
N VAL A 148 10.64 18.05 27.30
CA VAL A 148 10.41 16.70 27.81
C VAL A 148 9.02 16.20 27.38
N GLU A 149 7.98 17.04 27.41
CA GLU A 149 6.64 16.70 26.92
C GLU A 149 6.65 16.33 25.43
N GLN A 150 7.34 17.11 24.60
CA GLN A 150 7.48 16.82 23.17
C GLN A 150 8.20 15.50 22.95
N ARG A 151 9.33 15.27 23.64
CA ARG A 151 10.09 14.03 23.52
C ARG A 151 9.30 12.82 23.99
N LEU A 152 8.52 12.96 25.05
CA LEU A 152 7.63 11.92 25.55
C LEU A 152 6.55 11.60 24.51
N ALA A 153 5.91 12.62 23.93
CA ALA A 153 4.89 12.44 22.89
C ALA A 153 5.45 11.75 21.64
N GLU A 154 6.68 12.10 21.22
CA GLU A 154 7.38 11.43 20.12
C GLU A 154 7.59 9.94 20.38
N ILE A 155 8.07 9.57 21.57
CA ILE A 155 8.33 8.17 21.97
C ILE A 155 7.02 7.38 22.01
N LEU A 156 5.97 7.93 22.62
CA LEU A 156 4.65 7.28 22.66
C LEU A 156 4.05 7.14 21.25
N GLY A 157 4.21 8.15 20.40
CA GLY A 157 3.79 8.10 19.00
C GLY A 157 4.59 7.11 18.13
N LYS A 158 5.86 6.85 18.45
CA LYS A 158 6.61 5.72 17.85
C LYS A 158 5.99 4.39 18.27
N ALA A 159 5.70 4.21 19.57
CA ALA A 159 5.11 2.97 20.07
C ALA A 159 3.73 2.69 19.47
N ASP A 160 2.87 3.71 19.31
CA ASP A 160 1.57 3.58 18.65
C ASP A 160 1.69 3.11 17.19
N ARG A 161 2.66 3.66 16.45
CA ARG A 161 2.92 3.23 15.07
C ARG A 161 3.44 1.80 14.99
N LEU A 162 4.30 1.40 15.92
CA LEU A 162 4.79 0.01 16.01
C LEU A 162 3.67 -0.96 16.35
N ASP A 163 2.76 -0.60 17.26
CA ASP A 163 1.61 -1.42 17.64
C ASP A 163 0.66 -1.64 16.46
N ALA A 164 0.31 -0.57 15.75
CA ALA A 164 -0.52 -0.65 14.54
C ALA A 164 0.15 -1.50 13.44
N ALA A 165 1.46 -1.32 13.22
CA ALA A 165 2.20 -2.11 12.24
C ALA A 165 2.28 -3.60 12.62
N ALA A 166 2.43 -3.91 13.91
CA ALA A 166 2.46 -5.28 14.41
C ALA A 166 1.09 -5.97 14.31
N ASP A 167 0.00 -5.32 14.72
CA ASP A 167 -1.37 -5.87 14.57
C ASP A 167 -1.69 -6.14 13.10
N GLN A 168 -1.32 -5.23 12.19
CA GLN A 168 -1.53 -5.42 10.77
C GLN A 168 -0.69 -6.58 10.20
N ALA A 169 0.61 -6.64 10.51
CA ALA A 169 1.49 -7.68 10.01
C ALA A 169 1.05 -9.08 10.49
N LEU A 170 0.53 -9.18 11.73
CA LEU A 170 -0.01 -10.42 12.28
C LEU A 170 -1.38 -10.79 11.69
N ARG A 171 -2.21 -9.81 11.30
CA ARG A 171 -3.51 -10.06 10.66
C ARG A 171 -3.40 -10.39 9.18
N GLN A 172 -2.34 -9.95 8.51
CA GLN A 172 -2.19 -10.12 7.07
C GLN A 172 -1.80 -11.53 6.63
N ASP A 173 -1.57 -12.48 7.55
CA ASP A 173 -1.24 -13.85 7.16
C ASP A 173 -2.30 -14.90 7.57
N LEU A 174 -2.89 -15.51 6.51
CA LEU A 174 -3.22 -16.93 6.29
C LEU A 174 -4.67 -17.20 5.79
N ASN A 175 -4.77 -17.36 4.47
CA ASN A 175 -5.89 -17.82 3.62
C ASN A 175 -6.80 -16.73 3.02
N SER A 176 -6.70 -16.54 1.70
CA SER A 176 -7.90 -16.24 0.91
C SER A 176 -8.72 -17.54 0.80
N ALA A 177 -10.04 -17.47 0.74
CA ALA A 177 -10.91 -18.66 0.70
C ALA A 177 -10.63 -19.64 -0.46
N ALA A 178 -9.82 -19.22 -1.44
CA ALA A 178 -9.43 -19.99 -2.62
C ALA A 178 -8.13 -20.80 -2.46
N ASP A 179 -7.26 -20.47 -1.51
CA ASP A 179 -5.96 -21.14 -1.36
C ASP A 179 -5.70 -21.49 0.12
N ARG A 180 -5.59 -22.79 0.41
CA ARG A 180 -5.42 -23.35 1.77
C ARG A 180 -3.99 -23.88 2.00
N GLY A 181 -3.03 -23.43 1.19
CA GLY A 181 -1.61 -23.78 1.31
C GLY A 181 -0.82 -22.81 2.19
N PHE A 182 0.42 -23.17 2.52
CA PHE A 182 1.36 -22.27 3.20
C PHE A 182 1.87 -21.21 2.21
N ASN A 183 1.72 -19.93 2.52
CA ASN A 183 1.99 -18.82 1.61
C ASN A 183 3.50 -18.62 1.37
N ALA A 184 3.87 -17.85 0.33
CA ALA A 184 5.27 -17.46 0.06
C ALA A 184 5.54 -15.97 0.36
N ASP A 185 4.49 -15.17 0.54
CA ASP A 185 4.52 -13.70 0.52
C ASP A 185 4.13 -13.07 1.88
N SER A 186 4.68 -13.55 3.01
CA SER A 186 4.49 -12.88 4.32
C SER A 186 5.67 -11.97 4.68
N TYR A 187 5.38 -10.90 5.44
CA TYR A 187 6.37 -9.88 5.84
C TYR A 187 7.39 -10.44 6.83
N THR A 188 8.66 -10.02 6.68
CA THR A 188 9.75 -10.46 7.55
C THR A 188 10.27 -9.35 8.47
N LYS A 189 9.80 -8.11 8.29
CA LYS A 189 10.19 -6.91 9.06
C LYS A 189 9.08 -5.86 9.06
N LEU A 190 8.95 -5.04 10.11
CA LEU A 190 7.95 -3.97 10.19
C LEU A 190 8.24 -2.78 9.28
N ASP A 191 9.49 -2.52 8.91
CA ASP A 191 9.86 -1.47 7.95
C ASP A 191 9.40 -1.77 6.50
N GLN A 192 8.98 -3.01 6.24
CA GLN A 192 8.34 -3.45 5.01
C GLN A 192 6.84 -3.12 4.99
N VAL A 193 6.25 -2.74 6.12
CA VAL A 193 4.86 -2.27 6.23
C VAL A 193 4.81 -0.80 5.80
N ARG A 194 4.70 -0.57 4.50
CA ARG A 194 4.19 0.72 3.97
C ARG A 194 2.78 0.95 4.55
N ASN A 195 2.45 2.20 4.87
CA ASN A 195 1.09 2.60 5.26
C ASN A 195 0.07 1.93 4.30
N PRO A 196 -0.98 1.22 4.78
CA PRO A 196 -1.96 0.54 3.91
C PRO A 196 -2.52 1.42 2.80
N SER A 197 -2.72 2.71 3.10
CA SER A 197 -3.18 3.69 2.14
C SER A 197 -2.13 3.98 1.05
N GLU A 198 -0.84 3.99 1.39
CA GLU A 198 0.27 4.06 0.43
C GLU A 198 0.41 2.76 -0.39
N GLN A 199 0.10 1.61 0.21
CA GLN A 199 0.08 0.34 -0.52
C GLN A 199 -1.10 0.29 -1.50
N ASN A 200 -2.28 0.80 -1.13
CA ASN A 200 -3.42 0.93 -2.03
C ASN A 200 -3.09 1.87 -3.20
N TYR A 201 -2.36 2.96 -2.95
CA TYR A 201 -1.85 3.83 -4.01
C TYR A 201 -0.99 3.05 -5.02
N GLN A 202 -0.07 2.21 -4.54
CA GLN A 202 0.83 1.41 -5.40
C GLN A 202 0.08 0.29 -6.11
N ASN A 203 -0.78 -0.45 -5.41
CA ASN A 203 -1.58 -1.54 -5.97
C ASN A 203 -2.54 -1.05 -7.05
N ALA A 204 -3.18 0.12 -6.86
CA ALA A 204 -4.03 0.74 -7.87
C ALA A 204 -3.21 1.18 -9.10
N GLY A 205 -2.01 1.73 -8.88
CA GLY A 205 -1.06 2.09 -9.94
C GLY A 205 -0.61 0.89 -10.76
N ASP A 206 -0.25 -0.20 -10.09
CA ASP A 206 0.15 -1.46 -10.73
C ASP A 206 -1.00 -2.10 -11.51
N PHE A 207 -2.17 -2.20 -10.88
CA PHE A 207 -3.36 -2.76 -11.53
C PHE A 207 -3.72 -1.97 -12.79
N ILE A 208 -3.73 -0.64 -12.71
CA ILE A 208 -4.11 0.17 -13.86
C ILE A 208 -3.05 0.15 -14.96
N PHE A 209 -1.77 0.07 -14.59
CA PHE A 209 -0.69 -0.15 -15.54
C PHE A 209 -0.92 -1.44 -16.32
N ASP A 210 -1.13 -2.56 -15.61
CA ASP A 210 -1.34 -3.86 -16.24
C ASP A 210 -2.60 -3.88 -17.11
N GLU A 211 -3.69 -3.23 -16.68
CA GLU A 211 -4.89 -3.02 -17.49
C GLU A 211 -4.62 -2.19 -18.75
N MET A 212 -3.84 -1.10 -18.67
CA MET A 212 -3.46 -0.31 -19.84
C MET A 212 -2.68 -1.16 -20.83
N LYS A 213 -1.66 -1.89 -20.36
CA LYS A 213 -0.80 -2.74 -21.20
C LYS A 213 -1.56 -3.89 -21.84
N THR A 214 -2.48 -4.51 -21.10
CA THR A 214 -3.29 -5.63 -21.57
C THR A 214 -4.35 -5.15 -22.57
N ASN A 215 -5.06 -4.06 -22.26
CA ASN A 215 -6.18 -3.60 -23.07
C ASN A 215 -5.72 -3.09 -24.43
N ILE A 216 -4.57 -2.41 -24.54
CA ILE A 216 -4.02 -1.97 -25.85
C ILE A 216 -3.59 -3.13 -26.77
N GLU A 217 -3.48 -4.36 -26.25
CA GLU A 217 -3.17 -5.55 -27.04
C GLU A 217 -4.41 -6.43 -27.28
N SER A 218 -5.54 -6.11 -26.67
CA SER A 218 -6.78 -6.89 -26.77
C SER A 218 -7.39 -6.87 -28.19
N PRO A 219 -8.10 -7.93 -28.61
CA PRO A 219 -8.84 -7.95 -29.87
C PRO A 219 -9.88 -6.84 -29.97
N ASP A 220 -10.57 -6.53 -28.86
CA ASP A 220 -11.58 -5.45 -28.81
C ASP A 220 -10.95 -4.08 -29.08
N PHE A 221 -9.81 -3.79 -28.44
CA PHE A 221 -9.06 -2.57 -28.69
C PHE A 221 -8.60 -2.47 -30.13
N LYS A 222 -8.02 -3.54 -30.69
CA LYS A 222 -7.58 -3.58 -32.09
C LYS A 222 -8.75 -3.29 -33.02
N SER A 223 -9.92 -3.89 -32.78
CA SER A 223 -11.14 -3.59 -33.54
C SER A 223 -11.58 -2.13 -33.42
N ILE A 224 -11.57 -1.54 -32.21
CA ILE A 224 -11.94 -0.13 -31.99
C ILE A 224 -10.97 0.79 -32.75
N ARG A 225 -9.67 0.56 -32.58
CA ARG A 225 -8.60 1.33 -33.24
C ARG A 225 -8.71 1.24 -34.76
N ASP A 226 -8.86 0.04 -35.31
CA ASP A 226 -8.88 -0.16 -36.75
C ASP A 226 -10.11 0.52 -37.38
N LEU A 227 -11.29 0.38 -36.75
CA LEU A 227 -12.51 1.09 -37.18
C LEU A 227 -12.37 2.62 -37.11
N TYR A 228 -11.67 3.13 -36.08
CA TYR A 228 -11.52 4.58 -35.92
C TYR A 228 -10.47 5.21 -36.86
N ASN A 229 -9.41 4.46 -37.18
CA ASN A 229 -8.28 4.91 -38.01
C ASN A 229 -8.33 4.43 -39.46
N THR A 230 -9.46 3.88 -39.92
CA THR A 230 -9.60 3.49 -41.33
C THR A 230 -9.45 4.73 -42.22
N ASP A 231 -8.46 4.72 -43.13
CA ASP A 231 -8.07 5.84 -43.98
C ASP A 231 -9.15 6.16 -45.03
N ASP A 232 -9.54 7.43 -45.15
CA ASP A 232 -10.51 7.94 -46.15
C ASP A 232 -9.93 8.01 -47.59
N SER A 233 -8.70 7.53 -47.82
CA SER A 233 -7.98 7.73 -49.09
C SER A 233 -7.45 6.43 -49.72
N PHE A 234 -8.34 5.71 -50.41
CA PHE A 234 -8.14 5.01 -51.71
C PHE A 234 -9.41 4.22 -52.11
N ILE A 235 -10.31 3.92 -51.14
CA ILE A 235 -11.63 3.28 -51.33
C ILE A 235 -12.75 4.19 -50.77
N GLY A 236 -12.75 5.47 -51.14
CA GLY A 236 -13.77 6.46 -50.72
C GLY A 236 -15.18 6.26 -51.28
N ILE A 237 -15.56 5.04 -51.68
CA ILE A 237 -16.91 4.65 -52.15
C ILE A 237 -17.60 3.68 -51.17
N LEU A 238 -16.90 3.16 -50.14
CA LEU A 238 -17.50 2.22 -49.17
C LEU A 238 -17.26 2.55 -47.68
N THR A 239 -16.39 3.50 -47.31
CA THR A 239 -16.30 3.94 -45.91
C THR A 239 -17.44 4.90 -45.60
N THR A 240 -18.33 4.49 -44.70
CA THR A 240 -19.45 5.34 -44.27
C THR A 240 -19.12 5.97 -42.92
N PRO A 241 -19.71 7.12 -42.54
CA PRO A 241 -19.68 7.71 -41.19
C PRO A 241 -20.03 6.75 -40.04
N THR A 242 -20.43 5.52 -40.36
CA THR A 242 -20.76 4.39 -39.50
C THR A 242 -19.56 3.77 -38.80
N ASP A 243 -18.34 3.82 -39.34
CA ASP A 243 -17.21 3.06 -38.76
C ASP A 243 -16.60 3.73 -37.53
N LYS A 244 -16.40 5.06 -37.58
CA LYS A 244 -16.02 5.85 -36.39
C LYS A 244 -17.14 5.84 -35.34
N LEU A 245 -18.40 5.88 -35.77
CA LEU A 245 -19.55 5.76 -34.87
C LEU A 245 -19.61 4.36 -34.21
N ALA A 246 -19.31 3.30 -34.96
CA ALA A 246 -19.21 1.94 -34.45
C ALA A 246 -18.02 1.77 -33.51
N ALA A 247 -16.87 2.40 -33.79
CA ALA A 247 -15.72 2.44 -32.89
C ALA A 247 -16.08 3.11 -31.55
N LEU A 248 -16.79 4.25 -31.59
CA LEU A 248 -17.22 4.99 -30.41
C LEU A 248 -18.30 4.25 -29.62
N ALA A 249 -19.21 3.54 -30.30
CA ALA A 249 -20.18 2.67 -29.66
C ALA A 249 -19.52 1.46 -28.98
N LYS A 250 -18.56 0.81 -29.65
CA LYS A 250 -17.77 -0.27 -29.05
C LYS A 250 -16.95 0.21 -27.86
N TRP A 251 -16.32 1.38 -27.96
CA TRP A 251 -15.62 2.01 -26.85
C TRP A 251 -16.55 2.25 -25.66
N ALA A 252 -17.72 2.86 -25.89
CA ALA A 252 -18.73 3.10 -24.85
C ALA A 252 -19.19 1.80 -24.15
N LEU A 253 -19.32 0.70 -24.90
CA LEU A 253 -19.66 -0.61 -24.35
C LEU A 253 -18.54 -1.26 -23.53
N LYS A 254 -17.28 -0.81 -23.67
CA LYS A 254 -16.17 -1.29 -22.85
C LYS A 254 -16.00 -0.46 -21.58
N VAL A 255 -16.11 0.86 -21.68
CA VAL A 255 -15.84 1.81 -20.58
C VAL A 255 -17.06 2.16 -19.74
N GLY A 256 -18.26 1.75 -20.16
CA GLY A 256 -19.51 2.03 -19.46
C GLY A 256 -19.62 1.33 -18.10
N PRO A 257 -20.52 1.76 -17.21
CA PRO A 257 -20.70 1.15 -15.89
C PRO A 257 -20.96 -0.36 -15.95
N GLY A 258 -20.24 -1.12 -15.13
CA GLY A 258 -20.30 -2.58 -15.05
C GLY A 258 -19.73 -3.34 -16.25
N GLN A 259 -19.01 -2.65 -17.14
CA GLN A 259 -18.39 -3.26 -18.33
C GLN A 259 -16.92 -3.60 -18.09
N ASP A 260 -16.30 -4.27 -19.07
CA ASP A 260 -14.97 -4.83 -18.95
C ASP A 260 -13.86 -3.82 -18.63
N TRP A 261 -14.02 -2.54 -18.98
CA TRP A 261 -13.07 -1.47 -18.66
C TRP A 261 -13.61 -0.50 -17.60
N ASP A 262 -14.67 -0.87 -16.89
CA ASP A 262 -15.08 -0.18 -15.65
C ASP A 262 -14.21 -0.66 -14.48
N HIS A 263 -13.15 0.08 -14.22
CA HIS A 263 -12.16 -0.29 -13.21
C HIS A 263 -12.52 0.16 -11.81
N LYS A 264 -13.45 1.13 -11.67
CA LYS A 264 -13.86 1.67 -10.38
C LYS A 264 -14.39 0.55 -9.44
N PRO A 265 -15.37 -0.28 -9.81
CA PRO A 265 -15.82 -1.39 -8.96
C PRO A 265 -14.74 -2.46 -8.76
N LYS A 266 -13.89 -2.72 -9.76
CA LYS A 266 -12.78 -3.69 -9.63
C LYS A 266 -11.75 -3.27 -8.60
N LEU A 267 -11.41 -1.98 -8.57
CA LEU A 267 -10.51 -1.40 -7.57
C LEU A 267 -11.13 -1.43 -6.18
N GLN A 268 -12.43 -1.13 -6.07
CA GLN A 268 -13.17 -1.24 -4.81
C GLN A 268 -13.13 -2.67 -4.25
N ASP A 269 -13.47 -3.67 -5.06
CA ASP A 269 -13.48 -5.07 -4.65
C ASP A 269 -12.06 -5.59 -4.33
N ARG A 270 -11.07 -5.24 -5.17
CA ARG A 270 -9.68 -5.69 -5.01
C ARG A 270 -9.03 -5.14 -3.74
N LEU A 271 -9.35 -3.90 -3.38
CA LEU A 271 -8.72 -3.18 -2.26
C LEU A 271 -9.63 -3.11 -1.03
N ASP A 272 -10.78 -3.78 -1.06
CA ASP A 272 -11.77 -3.85 0.02
C ASP A 272 -12.27 -2.47 0.49
N LEU A 273 -12.50 -1.54 -0.45
CA LEU A 273 -12.91 -0.15 -0.15
C LEU A 273 -14.37 -0.10 0.29
N LYS A 274 -14.64 0.23 1.55
CA LYS A 274 -16.00 0.16 2.15
C LYS A 274 -16.46 1.49 2.74
N GLN A 275 -15.55 2.24 3.34
CA GLN A 275 -15.81 3.51 4.02
C GLN A 275 -15.38 4.68 3.15
N PRO A 276 -15.98 5.88 3.32
CA PRO A 276 -15.64 7.07 2.54
C PRO A 276 -14.14 7.41 2.51
N ASP A 277 -13.42 7.17 3.60
CA ASP A 277 -11.98 7.45 3.69
C ASP A 277 -11.12 6.39 2.99
N ASP A 278 -11.63 5.17 2.78
CA ASP A 278 -10.89 4.10 2.08
C ASP A 278 -10.61 4.49 0.62
N PHE A 279 -11.47 5.32 0.03
CA PHE A 279 -11.34 5.78 -1.35
C PHE A 279 -10.23 6.81 -1.56
N TYR A 280 -9.53 7.22 -0.50
CA TYR A 280 -8.43 8.17 -0.55
C TYR A 280 -7.11 7.48 -0.20
N PHE A 281 -6.21 7.38 -1.17
CA PHE A 281 -4.93 6.70 -1.04
C PHE A 281 -3.79 7.68 -0.76
N GLN A 282 -3.02 7.42 0.28
CA GLN A 282 -1.87 8.21 0.69
C GLN A 282 -0.80 8.18 -0.41
N VAL A 283 -0.37 9.34 -0.87
CA VAL A 283 0.74 9.44 -1.82
C VAL A 283 2.04 9.19 -1.07
N PRO A 284 2.85 8.19 -1.47
CA PRO A 284 3.98 7.75 -0.65
C PRO A 284 4.99 8.86 -0.40
N GLY A 285 5.37 9.02 0.88
CA GLY A 285 6.33 10.03 1.33
C GLY A 285 5.77 11.46 1.41
N THR A 286 4.46 11.61 1.40
CA THR A 286 3.77 12.91 1.54
C THR A 286 2.64 12.80 2.56
N GLU A 287 2.06 13.93 2.97
CA GLU A 287 0.82 14.00 3.74
C GLU A 287 -0.42 14.16 2.84
N ASP A 288 -0.30 13.93 1.52
CA ASP A 288 -1.42 14.08 0.59
C ASP A 288 -2.09 12.72 0.31
N LYS A 289 -3.42 12.71 0.26
CA LYS A 289 -4.22 11.57 -0.18
C LYS A 289 -4.93 11.90 -1.49
N VAL A 290 -5.00 10.92 -2.39
CA VAL A 290 -5.65 11.05 -3.70
C VAL A 290 -6.83 10.10 -3.85
N PHE A 291 -7.91 10.57 -4.45
CA PHE A 291 -9.11 9.77 -4.67
C PHE A 291 -8.86 8.63 -5.67
N TYR A 292 -9.38 7.44 -5.39
CA TYR A 292 -9.07 6.20 -6.12
C TYR A 292 -9.47 6.19 -7.61
N ASP A 293 -10.33 7.09 -8.06
CA ASP A 293 -10.86 7.04 -9.42
C ASP A 293 -9.91 7.65 -10.46
N ILE A 294 -8.87 8.37 -10.01
CA ILE A 294 -7.84 8.96 -10.87
C ILE A 294 -7.17 7.91 -11.75
N TYR A 295 -7.01 6.68 -11.25
CA TYR A 295 -6.39 5.59 -11.99
C TYR A 295 -7.26 5.20 -13.19
N SER A 296 -8.57 5.02 -12.99
CA SER A 296 -9.50 4.70 -14.07
C SER A 296 -9.54 5.80 -15.14
N ASN A 297 -9.43 7.07 -14.73
CA ASN A 297 -9.39 8.20 -15.66
C ASN A 297 -8.08 8.24 -16.47
N ILE A 298 -6.94 7.93 -15.85
CA ILE A 298 -5.65 7.81 -16.55
C ILE A 298 -5.70 6.69 -17.59
N HIS A 299 -6.28 5.52 -17.26
CA HIS A 299 -6.50 4.44 -18.22
C HIS A 299 -7.35 4.89 -19.41
N TYR A 300 -8.46 5.57 -19.13
CA TYR A 300 -9.37 6.07 -20.16
C TYR A 300 -8.64 6.99 -21.15
N GLY A 301 -7.84 7.94 -20.65
CA GLY A 301 -7.03 8.83 -21.47
C GLY A 301 -5.95 8.10 -22.28
N TYR A 302 -5.22 7.19 -21.64
CA TYR A 302 -4.11 6.46 -22.26
C TYR A 302 -4.59 5.50 -23.35
N VAL A 303 -5.51 4.60 -23.03
CA VAL A 303 -6.05 3.61 -23.99
C VAL A 303 -6.87 4.30 -25.08
N GLY A 304 -7.61 5.34 -24.74
CA GLY A 304 -8.37 6.13 -25.71
C GLY A 304 -7.46 6.80 -26.76
N THR A 305 -6.37 7.41 -26.31
CA THR A 305 -5.38 8.01 -27.21
C THR A 305 -4.66 6.95 -28.02
N ALA A 306 -4.39 5.78 -27.44
CA ALA A 306 -3.82 4.64 -28.14
C ALA A 306 -4.72 4.12 -29.27
N ALA A 307 -6.05 4.21 -29.11
CA ALA A 307 -7.02 3.87 -30.14
C ALA A 307 -7.11 4.94 -31.25
N GLY A 308 -6.44 6.08 -31.11
CA GLY A 308 -6.43 7.21 -32.05
C GLY A 308 -7.42 8.32 -31.69
N PHE A 309 -8.12 8.24 -30.55
CA PHE A 309 -9.05 9.29 -30.14
C PHE A 309 -8.30 10.57 -29.75
N GLY A 310 -8.81 11.72 -30.21
CA GLY A 310 -8.29 13.02 -29.85
C GLY A 310 -8.74 13.47 -28.46
N PRO A 311 -8.04 14.43 -27.83
CA PRO A 311 -8.43 14.98 -26.53
C PRO A 311 -9.87 15.50 -26.49
N ASP A 312 -10.35 16.14 -27.55
CA ASP A 312 -11.73 16.65 -27.61
C ASP A 312 -12.77 15.51 -27.60
N THR A 313 -12.46 14.36 -28.20
CA THR A 313 -13.32 13.18 -28.17
C THR A 313 -13.34 12.56 -26.77
N LEU A 314 -12.18 12.48 -26.11
CA LEU A 314 -12.03 11.86 -24.79
C LEU A 314 -12.57 12.74 -23.66
N ILE A 315 -12.30 14.05 -23.71
CA ILE A 315 -12.55 14.98 -22.60
C ILE A 315 -13.87 15.74 -22.79
N LYS A 316 -14.27 16.07 -24.02
CA LYS A 316 -15.44 16.94 -24.29
C LYS A 316 -16.67 16.19 -24.84
N GLY A 317 -16.54 14.92 -25.24
CA GLY A 317 -17.64 14.09 -25.74
C GLY A 317 -18.42 14.68 -26.93
N ALA A 318 -17.81 15.59 -27.70
CA ALA A 318 -18.56 16.67 -28.36
C ALA A 318 -19.24 16.33 -29.70
N THR A 319 -19.29 15.09 -30.18
CA THR A 319 -19.81 14.81 -31.55
C THR A 319 -20.64 13.54 -31.73
N VAL A 320 -20.91 12.77 -30.67
CA VAL A 320 -21.58 11.46 -30.80
C VAL A 320 -22.83 11.38 -29.92
N PRO A 321 -24.04 11.13 -30.46
CA PRO A 321 -25.27 11.01 -29.69
C PRO A 321 -25.37 9.60 -29.05
N ILE A 322 -24.36 9.21 -28.29
CA ILE A 322 -24.39 8.00 -27.45
C ILE A 322 -24.41 8.48 -25.99
N PRO A 323 -25.54 8.34 -25.27
CA PRO A 323 -25.73 8.88 -23.92
C PRO A 323 -24.66 8.49 -22.89
N VAL A 324 -23.94 7.39 -23.13
CA VAL A 324 -22.85 6.87 -22.28
C VAL A 324 -21.58 7.73 -22.34
N LEU A 325 -21.34 8.47 -23.44
CA LEU A 325 -20.13 9.29 -23.64
C LEU A 325 -20.29 10.75 -23.22
N VAL A 326 -21.52 11.17 -22.85
CA VAL A 326 -21.84 12.56 -22.50
C VAL A 326 -21.99 12.66 -20.98
N GLY A 327 -20.87 12.57 -20.27
CA GLY A 327 -20.79 12.80 -18.83
C GLY A 327 -20.36 14.24 -18.51
N LYS A 328 -20.82 14.80 -17.38
CA LYS A 328 -20.20 16.00 -16.80
C LYS A 328 -18.92 15.54 -16.09
N SER A 329 -17.77 15.66 -16.75
CA SER A 329 -16.47 15.49 -16.09
C SER A 329 -16.15 16.70 -15.23
N ASP A 330 -15.70 16.46 -14.00
CA ASP A 330 -15.21 17.54 -13.15
C ASP A 330 -13.75 17.91 -13.50
N PRO A 331 -13.19 19.01 -12.97
CA PRO A 331 -11.83 19.42 -13.29
C PRO A 331 -10.74 18.36 -12.95
N GLY A 332 -10.94 17.52 -11.94
CA GLY A 332 -10.01 16.45 -11.56
C GLY A 332 -10.04 15.29 -12.55
N ASP A 333 -11.24 14.90 -13.00
CA ASP A 333 -11.41 13.92 -14.09
C ASP A 333 -10.69 14.37 -15.36
N VAL A 334 -10.84 15.65 -15.72
CA VAL A 334 -10.20 16.22 -16.92
C VAL A 334 -8.67 16.14 -16.83
N LEU A 335 -8.09 16.51 -15.67
CA LEU A 335 -6.64 16.47 -15.48
C LEU A 335 -6.08 15.05 -15.52
N THR A 336 -6.79 14.10 -14.92
CA THR A 336 -6.34 12.70 -14.84
C THR A 336 -6.50 11.96 -16.18
N MET A 337 -7.58 12.24 -16.94
CA MET A 337 -7.67 11.83 -18.35
C MET A 337 -6.55 12.44 -19.20
N GLN A 338 -6.26 13.74 -19.02
CA GLN A 338 -5.17 14.40 -19.73
C GLN A 338 -3.81 13.79 -19.40
N ALA A 339 -3.57 13.39 -18.15
CA ALA A 339 -2.36 12.68 -17.76
C ALA A 339 -2.20 11.36 -18.55
N GLY A 340 -3.27 10.59 -18.73
CA GLY A 340 -3.27 9.40 -19.58
C GLY A 340 -2.94 9.70 -21.05
N ILE A 341 -3.53 10.76 -21.61
CA ILE A 341 -3.25 11.23 -22.97
C ILE A 341 -1.76 11.56 -23.13
N ASP A 342 -1.20 12.30 -22.18
CA ASP A 342 0.21 12.72 -22.19
C ASP A 342 1.15 11.51 -22.13
N LEU A 343 0.84 10.55 -21.26
CA LEU A 343 1.62 9.31 -21.12
C LEU A 343 1.69 8.53 -22.43
N TRP A 344 0.57 8.40 -23.15
CA TRP A 344 0.57 7.74 -24.45
C TRP A 344 1.36 8.54 -25.49
N LYS A 345 1.18 9.86 -25.56
CA LYS A 345 1.90 10.70 -26.53
C LYS A 345 3.41 10.69 -26.30
N GLN A 346 3.84 10.65 -25.04
CA GLN A 346 5.25 10.73 -24.67
C GLN A 346 5.95 9.38 -24.75
N TYR A 347 5.33 8.32 -24.25
CA TYR A 347 5.97 7.01 -24.09
C TYR A 347 5.33 5.90 -24.92
N GLY A 348 4.07 6.06 -25.33
CA GLY A 348 3.34 5.06 -26.09
C GLY A 348 3.42 3.69 -25.44
N LYS A 349 3.75 2.67 -26.22
CA LYS A 349 3.94 1.29 -25.75
C LYS A 349 5.15 1.09 -24.84
N ASP A 350 6.06 2.05 -24.74
CA ASP A 350 7.28 1.93 -23.94
C ASP A 350 7.11 2.50 -22.53
N LEU A 351 5.89 2.90 -22.15
CA LEU A 351 5.57 3.36 -20.81
C LEU A 351 6.00 2.35 -19.74
N THR A 352 6.70 2.83 -18.71
CA THR A 352 7.07 2.06 -17.51
C THR A 352 6.22 2.43 -16.29
N LYS A 353 6.25 1.57 -15.26
CA LYS A 353 5.54 1.82 -14.00
C LYS A 353 6.06 3.06 -13.27
N GLU A 354 7.36 3.31 -13.35
CA GLU A 354 8.01 4.48 -12.74
C GLU A 354 7.57 5.78 -13.43
N GLN A 355 7.39 5.76 -14.75
CA GLN A 355 6.88 6.91 -15.51
C GLN A 355 5.41 7.18 -15.21
N LEU A 356 4.60 6.12 -15.03
CA LEU A 356 3.23 6.24 -14.57
C LEU A 356 3.17 6.87 -13.17
N ASP A 357 3.94 6.35 -12.21
CA ASP A 357 3.98 6.90 -10.84
C ASP A 357 4.41 8.37 -10.84
N ALA A 358 5.45 8.72 -11.60
CA ALA A 358 5.92 10.10 -11.73
C ALA A 358 4.82 11.03 -12.25
N LYS A 359 4.04 10.60 -13.26
CA LYS A 359 2.93 11.39 -13.79
C LYS A 359 1.74 11.47 -12.83
N ILE A 360 1.46 10.40 -12.08
CA ILE A 360 0.43 10.43 -11.01
C ILE A 360 0.81 11.48 -9.96
N ARG A 361 2.07 11.52 -9.53
CA ARG A 361 2.56 12.53 -8.57
C ARG A 361 2.46 13.96 -9.12
N GLU A 362 2.80 14.15 -10.40
CA GLU A 362 2.65 15.43 -11.09
C GLU A 362 1.20 15.91 -11.08
N VAL A 363 0.25 15.05 -11.48
CA VAL A 363 -1.17 15.43 -11.54
C VAL A 363 -1.76 15.64 -10.15
N VAL A 364 -1.35 14.87 -9.13
CA VAL A 364 -1.76 15.12 -7.73
C VAL A 364 -1.28 16.49 -7.27
N ALA A 365 -0.04 16.87 -7.54
CA ALA A 365 0.48 18.18 -7.18
C ALA A 365 -0.30 19.31 -7.88
N GLU A 366 -0.68 19.12 -9.15
CA GLU A 366 -1.51 20.07 -9.89
C GLU A 366 -2.93 20.18 -9.31
N MET A 367 -3.58 19.04 -9.01
CA MET A 367 -4.91 19.01 -8.40
C MET A 367 -4.91 19.68 -7.02
N LYS A 368 -3.86 19.45 -6.21
CA LYS A 368 -3.65 20.12 -4.93
C LYS A 368 -3.52 21.63 -5.08
N ALA A 369 -2.70 22.09 -6.03
CA ALA A 369 -2.52 23.52 -6.30
C ALA A 369 -3.82 24.22 -6.76
N LYS A 370 -4.74 23.47 -7.37
CA LYS A 370 -6.06 23.94 -7.80
C LYS A 370 -7.16 23.73 -6.75
N HIS A 371 -6.84 23.20 -5.57
CA HIS A 371 -7.78 22.90 -4.49
C HIS A 371 -8.96 22.00 -4.92
N LEU A 372 -8.66 20.95 -5.70
CA LEU A 372 -9.68 20.00 -6.15
C LEU A 372 -9.96 18.93 -5.10
N ASP A 373 -11.22 18.50 -4.98
CA ASP A 373 -11.70 17.56 -3.94
C ASP A 373 -11.08 16.16 -4.03
N GLN A 374 -10.49 15.82 -5.18
CA GLN A 374 -9.74 14.58 -5.42
C GLN A 374 -8.45 14.50 -4.60
N VAL A 375 -7.94 15.61 -4.06
CA VAL A 375 -6.74 15.61 -3.21
C VAL A 375 -7.06 16.23 -1.86
N ARG A 376 -6.72 15.52 -0.78
CA ARG A 376 -6.97 15.95 0.60
C ARG A 376 -5.73 15.76 1.47
N PRO A 377 -5.51 16.59 2.49
CA PRO A 377 -4.50 16.31 3.51
C PRO A 377 -4.86 15.04 4.30
N ALA A 378 -3.83 14.33 4.77
CA ALA A 378 -3.92 13.06 5.46
C ALA A 378 -4.63 13.14 6.82
#